data_AF-A0A392NRI3-F1
#
_entry.id   AF-A0A392NRI3-F1
#
_cell.length_a   1.000
_cell.length_b   1.000
_cell.length_c   1.000
_cell.angle_alpha   90.00
_cell.angle_beta   90.00
_cell.angle_gamma   90.00
#
_symmetry.space_group_name_H-M   'P 1'
#
loop_
_entity.id
_entity.type
_entity.pdbx_description
1 polymer ?
#
loop_
_entity_poly.entity_id
_entity_poly.type
_entity_poly.pdbx_seq_one_letter_code
_entity_poly.pdbx_strand_id
1 'polypeptide(L)'
;VMLFGASDKFDGDRLMQITVAFNHFGQGLIQRMPRCRYGFVHVLNNDYTHWQMYAIGGSSGPTILSQGNRFIAPDNDAAKEITHRDYAPPEVWKNWQWSSEMDLFMNGAKFVTSGAPINRAPYKKGFMMKPRDGTNVSRLTRHAGALNCIVGRPC
;
A
#
# COMPACT_ATOMS: atom_id res chain seq x y z
N VAL A 1 -7.71 -5.50 -6.90
CA VAL A 1 -7.90 -5.08 -5.48
C VAL A 1 -7.45 -6.22 -4.57
N MET A 2 -7.04 -5.92 -3.34
CA MET A 2 -6.47 -6.90 -2.39
C MET A 2 -7.03 -6.68 -0.98
N LEU A 3 -7.43 -7.77 -0.33
CA LEU A 3 -7.81 -7.78 1.08
C LEU A 3 -6.88 -8.74 1.84
N PHE A 4 -6.14 -8.22 2.81
CA PHE A 4 -5.31 -9.01 3.71
C PHE A 4 -5.95 -9.01 5.10
N GLY A 5 -6.22 -10.20 5.64
CA GLY A 5 -6.98 -10.40 6.86
C GLY A 5 -8.50 -10.32 6.63
N ALA A 6 -9.14 -11.49 6.57
CA ALA A 6 -10.55 -11.62 6.18
C ALA A 6 -11.51 -11.12 7.28
N SER A 7 -11.18 -11.41 8.55
CA SER A 7 -12.02 -11.16 9.72
C SER A 7 -11.37 -10.16 10.68
N ASP A 8 -12.18 -9.32 11.30
CA ASP A 8 -11.79 -8.42 12.40
C ASP A 8 -11.77 -9.12 13.76
N LYS A 9 -12.03 -10.44 13.80
CA LYS A 9 -12.02 -11.28 15.00
C LYS A 9 -10.93 -12.35 14.99
N PHE A 10 -10.24 -12.53 13.87
CA PHE A 10 -9.19 -13.54 13.76
C PHE A 10 -7.83 -12.91 14.02
N ASP A 11 -7.41 -12.96 15.28
CA ASP A 11 -6.21 -12.27 15.72
C ASP A 11 -4.89 -13.01 15.40
N GLY A 12 -4.99 -14.25 14.90
CA GLY A 12 -3.87 -14.99 14.30
C GLY A 12 -3.21 -14.24 13.14
N ASP A 13 -3.95 -13.36 12.45
CA ASP A 13 -3.44 -12.51 11.37
C ASP A 13 -2.44 -11.45 11.87
N ARG A 14 -2.24 -11.26 13.18
CA ARG A 14 -1.14 -10.43 13.72
C ARG A 14 0.25 -10.90 13.28
N LEU A 15 0.39 -12.18 12.94
CA LEU A 15 1.64 -12.75 12.44
C LEU A 15 1.81 -12.58 10.93
N MET A 16 0.76 -12.15 10.22
CA MET A 16 0.77 -11.96 8.77
C MET A 16 1.78 -10.90 8.36
N GLN A 17 2.53 -11.21 7.31
CA GLN A 17 3.56 -10.33 6.74
C GLN A 17 3.43 -10.35 5.23
N ILE A 18 3.19 -9.18 4.65
CA ILE A 18 2.99 -9.06 3.21
C ILE A 18 3.91 -7.97 2.67
N THR A 19 4.52 -8.24 1.51
CA THR A 19 5.14 -7.21 0.69
C THR A 19 4.35 -7.07 -0.60
N VAL A 20 3.81 -5.88 -0.84
CA VAL A 20 3.18 -5.49 -2.10
C VAL A 20 4.21 -4.63 -2.83
N ALA A 21 4.82 -5.15 -3.91
CA ALA A 21 5.87 -4.44 -4.61
C ALA A 21 5.75 -4.49 -6.13
N PHE A 22 6.18 -3.40 -6.78
CA PHE A 22 6.30 -3.27 -8.23
C PHE A 22 5.01 -3.52 -9.02
N ASN A 23 3.85 -3.26 -8.40
CA ASN A 23 2.55 -3.35 -9.06
C ASN A 23 2.19 -2.04 -9.74
N HIS A 24 1.41 -2.12 -10.82
CA HIS A 24 0.69 -0.98 -11.39
C HIS A 24 -0.80 -1.11 -11.07
N PHE A 25 -1.30 -0.22 -10.21
CA PHE A 25 -2.71 -0.07 -9.88
C PHE A 25 -3.32 1.04 -10.74
N GLY A 26 -4.09 0.62 -11.74
CA GLY A 26 -4.63 1.49 -12.78
C GLY A 26 -6.15 1.66 -12.76
N GLN A 27 -6.69 1.94 -13.94
CA GLN A 27 -8.10 2.22 -14.18
C GLN A 27 -9.04 1.10 -13.69
N GLY A 28 -10.26 1.48 -13.33
CA GLY A 28 -11.30 0.56 -12.86
C GLY A 28 -11.17 0.12 -11.40
N LEU A 29 -10.12 0.56 -10.69
CA LEU A 29 -9.93 0.25 -9.27
C LEU A 29 -10.59 1.33 -8.40
N ILE A 30 -11.54 0.91 -7.58
CA ILE A 30 -12.23 1.83 -6.65
C ILE A 30 -11.39 2.04 -5.38
N GLN A 31 -10.91 0.94 -4.78
CA GLN A 31 -10.30 0.92 -3.45
C GLN A 31 -9.51 -0.36 -3.16
N ARG A 32 -8.88 -0.45 -1.97
CA ARG A 32 -8.25 -1.66 -1.41
C ARG A 32 -7.01 -2.11 -2.18
N MET A 33 -5.98 -1.26 -2.20
CA MET A 33 -4.70 -1.50 -2.87
C MET A 33 -3.50 -1.27 -1.93
N PRO A 34 -3.37 -1.98 -0.80
CA PRO A 34 -4.27 -2.99 -0.27
C PRO A 34 -5.27 -2.44 0.77
N ARG A 35 -6.19 -3.30 1.21
CA ARG A 35 -6.89 -3.15 2.49
C ARG A 35 -6.42 -4.21 3.47
N CYS A 36 -6.01 -3.80 4.67
CA CYS A 36 -5.32 -4.67 5.62
C CYS A 36 -6.06 -4.77 6.97
N ARG A 37 -5.90 -5.90 7.64
CA ARG A 37 -6.23 -6.09 9.05
C ARG A 37 -5.09 -6.78 9.77
N TYR A 38 -4.79 -6.30 10.98
CA TYR A 38 -3.67 -6.80 11.77
C TYR A 38 -2.36 -6.80 10.95
N GLY A 39 -1.39 -7.61 11.39
CA GLY A 39 -0.18 -7.91 10.64
C GLY A 39 0.63 -6.69 10.21
N PHE A 40 1.57 -6.96 9.33
CA PHE A 40 2.45 -5.97 8.74
C PHE A 40 2.38 -6.03 7.22
N VAL A 41 2.29 -4.86 6.60
CA VAL A 41 2.27 -4.74 5.15
C VAL A 41 3.27 -3.69 4.70
N HIS A 42 4.26 -4.13 3.94
CA HIS A 42 5.22 -3.28 3.25
C HIS A 42 4.72 -3.01 1.83
N VAL A 43 4.37 -1.76 1.56
CA VAL A 43 3.92 -1.28 0.26
C VAL A 43 5.09 -0.55 -0.40
N LEU A 44 5.71 -1.18 -1.39
CA LEU A 44 7.03 -0.79 -1.90
C LEU A 44 7.03 -0.53 -3.41
N ASN A 45 7.40 0.68 -3.85
CA ASN A 45 7.61 1.01 -5.26
C ASN A 45 6.48 0.57 -6.23
N ASN A 46 5.22 0.73 -5.81
CA ASN A 46 4.04 0.52 -6.65
C ASN A 46 3.58 1.85 -7.28
N ASP A 47 2.96 1.76 -8.46
CA ASP A 47 2.39 2.89 -9.19
C ASP A 47 0.88 2.91 -8.99
N TYR A 48 0.37 3.99 -8.43
CA TYR A 48 -1.05 4.18 -8.13
C TYR A 48 -1.62 5.31 -8.96
N THR A 49 -2.62 4.98 -9.74
CA THR A 49 -3.33 5.95 -10.58
C THR A 49 -4.83 5.68 -10.53
N HIS A 50 -5.64 6.73 -10.71
CA HIS A 50 -7.08 6.60 -10.99
C HIS A 50 -7.92 5.83 -9.94
N TRP A 51 -7.53 5.78 -8.67
CA TRP A 51 -8.43 5.25 -7.63
C TRP A 51 -9.66 6.15 -7.49
N GLN A 52 -10.80 5.59 -7.07
CA GLN A 52 -12.05 6.37 -6.97
C GLN A 52 -12.42 6.75 -5.55
N MET A 53 -11.94 6.02 -4.54
CA MET A 53 -12.26 6.27 -3.13
C MET A 53 -11.00 6.44 -2.27
N TYR A 54 -10.15 5.41 -2.20
CA TYR A 54 -8.84 5.47 -1.53
C TYR A 54 -7.90 4.44 -2.14
N ALA A 55 -6.59 4.59 -1.94
CA ALA A 55 -5.61 3.59 -2.40
C ALA A 55 -5.35 2.54 -1.30
N ILE A 56 -4.87 2.98 -0.14
CA ILE A 56 -4.43 2.11 0.96
C ILE A 56 -5.41 2.25 2.12
N GLY A 57 -5.90 1.14 2.65
CA GLY A 57 -6.85 1.16 3.77
C GLY A 57 -6.63 0.06 4.78
N GLY A 58 -7.37 0.14 5.88
CA GLY A 58 -7.32 -0.91 6.89
C GLY A 58 -8.25 -0.70 8.08
N SER A 59 -8.42 -1.78 8.83
CA SER A 59 -9.17 -1.85 10.09
C SER A 59 -8.46 -2.80 11.06
N SER A 60 -8.79 -2.77 12.36
CA SER A 60 -8.18 -3.68 13.35
C SER A 60 -6.65 -3.55 13.49
N GLY A 61 -6.13 -2.33 13.35
CA GLY A 61 -4.74 -1.99 13.71
C GLY A 61 -3.62 -2.66 12.90
N PRO A 62 -3.63 -2.60 11.55
CA PRO A 62 -2.50 -3.07 10.76
C PRO A 62 -1.33 -2.09 10.87
N THR A 63 -0.10 -2.61 10.78
CA THR A 63 1.10 -1.78 10.55
C THR A 63 1.35 -1.68 9.06
N ILE A 64 1.40 -0.46 8.53
CA ILE A 64 1.61 -0.19 7.11
C ILE A 64 2.85 0.67 6.93
N LEU A 65 3.81 0.15 6.20
CA LEU A 65 4.99 0.88 5.77
C LEU A 65 4.90 1.11 4.26
N SER A 66 4.63 2.35 3.85
CA SER A 66 4.64 2.80 2.47
C SER A 66 6.00 3.38 2.14
N GLN A 67 6.72 2.81 1.17
CA GLN A 67 8.01 3.34 0.74
C GLN A 67 8.17 3.39 -0.77
N GLY A 68 8.61 4.54 -1.28
CA GLY A 68 9.02 4.69 -2.67
C GLY A 68 7.90 4.52 -3.70
N ASN A 69 6.63 4.55 -3.31
CA ASN A 69 5.50 4.44 -4.22
C ASN A 69 5.28 5.76 -4.97
N ARG A 70 4.49 5.69 -6.04
CA ARG A 70 4.02 6.87 -6.76
C ARG A 70 2.51 6.91 -6.72
N PHE A 71 1.95 8.04 -6.31
CA PHE A 71 0.52 8.25 -6.18
C PHE A 71 0.07 9.45 -7.00
N ILE A 72 -0.73 9.21 -8.03
CA ILE A 72 -1.43 10.26 -8.77
C ILE A 72 -2.90 10.24 -8.34
N ALA A 73 -3.29 11.22 -7.53
CA ALA A 73 -4.68 11.32 -7.13
C ALA A 73 -5.60 11.57 -8.34
N PRO A 74 -6.84 11.07 -8.32
CA PRO A 74 -7.84 11.39 -9.33
C PRO A 74 -8.20 12.88 -9.31
N ASP A 75 -8.85 13.36 -10.37
CA ASP A 75 -9.45 14.70 -10.46
C ASP A 75 -10.79 14.76 -9.68
N ASN A 76 -10.73 14.35 -8.42
CA ASN A 76 -11.83 14.37 -7.47
C ASN A 76 -11.26 14.77 -6.10
N ASP A 77 -11.70 15.93 -5.59
CA ASP A 77 -11.21 16.47 -4.32
C ASP A 77 -11.54 15.58 -3.11
N ALA A 78 -12.61 14.77 -3.21
CA ALA A 78 -13.00 13.83 -2.17
C ALA A 78 -12.06 12.59 -2.10
N ALA A 79 -11.21 12.37 -3.12
CA ALA A 79 -10.37 11.19 -3.25
C ALA A 79 -8.86 11.52 -3.28
N LYS A 80 -8.46 12.71 -2.78
CA LYS A 80 -7.04 13.10 -2.68
C LYS A 80 -6.29 12.37 -1.57
N GLU A 81 -7.00 11.89 -0.55
CA GLU A 81 -6.37 11.11 0.52
C GLU A 81 -6.13 9.66 0.08
N ILE A 82 -4.86 9.24 0.17
CA ILE A 82 -4.41 7.88 -0.17
C ILE A 82 -4.93 6.88 0.86
N THR A 83 -4.96 7.30 2.13
CA THR A 83 -5.21 6.48 3.31
C THR A 83 -6.67 6.45 3.72
N HIS A 84 -7.18 5.29 4.13
CA HIS A 84 -8.54 5.17 4.69
C HIS A 84 -8.59 4.23 5.90
N ARG A 85 -9.01 4.74 7.07
CA ARG A 85 -9.15 3.95 8.30
C ARG A 85 -10.61 3.57 8.52
N ASP A 86 -10.89 2.29 8.36
CA ASP A 86 -12.22 1.72 8.55
C ASP A 86 -12.48 1.39 10.03
N TYR A 87 -13.72 1.61 10.47
CA TYR A 87 -14.30 1.12 11.74
C TYR A 87 -13.55 1.51 13.02
N ALA A 88 -12.78 2.60 12.98
CA ALA A 88 -12.09 3.14 14.13
C ALA A 88 -12.21 4.67 14.14
N PRO A 89 -12.51 5.28 15.28
CA PRO A 89 -12.46 6.73 15.41
C PRO A 89 -11.00 7.21 15.50
N PRO A 90 -10.72 8.51 15.27
CA PRO A 90 -9.37 9.07 15.30
C PRO A 90 -8.56 8.73 16.55
N GLU A 91 -9.18 8.69 17.72
CA GLU A 91 -8.54 8.39 19.00
C GLU A 91 -7.94 6.98 19.04
N VAL A 92 -8.51 6.07 18.26
CA VAL A 92 -8.06 4.68 18.13
C VAL A 92 -7.02 4.58 17.01
N TRP A 93 -7.36 5.00 15.79
CA TRP A 93 -6.48 4.74 14.64
C TRP A 93 -5.23 5.60 14.63
N LYS A 94 -5.20 6.75 15.33
CA LYS A 94 -3.97 7.56 15.50
C LYS A 94 -2.81 6.77 16.12
N ASN A 95 -3.11 5.67 16.81
CA ASN A 95 -2.10 4.78 17.39
C ASN A 95 -1.62 3.69 16.43
N TRP A 96 -2.27 3.52 15.27
CA TRP A 96 -1.85 2.53 14.26
C TRP A 96 -0.65 3.06 13.49
N GLN A 97 0.37 2.23 13.33
CA GLN A 97 1.64 2.60 12.72
C GLN A 97 1.55 2.63 11.20
N TRP A 98 1.26 3.80 10.63
CA TRP A 98 1.16 4.02 9.19
C TRP A 98 2.18 5.08 8.79
N SER A 99 3.21 4.66 8.08
CA SER A 99 4.34 5.51 7.68
C SER A 99 4.46 5.58 6.17
N SER A 100 4.94 6.72 5.68
CA SER A 100 5.22 6.99 4.27
C SER A 100 6.63 7.57 4.15
N GLU A 101 7.48 6.97 3.33
CA GLU A 101 8.87 7.42 3.13
C GLU A 101 9.24 7.36 1.65
N MET A 102 9.87 8.41 1.11
CA MET A 102 10.30 8.48 -0.30
C MET A 102 9.16 8.30 -1.34
N ASP A 103 7.90 8.39 -0.92
CA ASP A 103 6.74 8.34 -1.80
C ASP A 103 6.65 9.63 -2.63
N LEU A 104 6.28 9.49 -3.91
CA LEU A 104 6.00 10.61 -4.81
C LEU A 104 4.49 10.87 -4.86
N PHE A 105 4.08 12.06 -4.44
CA PHE A 105 2.69 12.51 -4.49
C PHE A 105 2.47 13.47 -5.65
N MET A 106 1.41 13.22 -6.43
CA MET A 106 1.04 14.02 -7.60
C MET A 106 -0.46 14.34 -7.57
N ASN A 107 -0.84 15.44 -8.22
CA ASN A 107 -2.22 15.91 -8.31
C ASN A 107 -2.91 16.10 -6.94
N GLY A 108 -2.17 16.58 -5.94
CA GLY A 108 -2.70 16.81 -4.59
C GLY A 108 -2.89 15.55 -3.74
N ALA A 109 -2.35 14.40 -4.17
CA ALA A 109 -2.35 13.19 -3.35
C ALA A 109 -1.70 13.45 -1.99
N LYS A 110 -2.29 12.91 -0.92
CA LYS A 110 -1.76 13.05 0.44
C LYS A 110 -1.83 11.73 1.20
N PHE A 111 -0.76 11.42 1.91
CA PHE A 111 -0.71 10.30 2.85
C PHE A 111 -0.78 10.86 4.27
N VAL A 112 -1.80 10.48 5.03
CA VAL A 112 -1.89 10.85 6.44
C VAL A 112 -1.19 9.77 7.25
N THR A 113 -0.10 10.12 7.94
CA THR A 113 0.67 9.18 8.79
C THR A 113 0.06 9.08 10.20
N SER A 114 0.37 8.00 10.92
CA SER A 114 -0.08 7.80 12.29
C SER A 114 0.81 6.82 13.06
N GLY A 115 0.68 6.80 14.38
CA GLY A 115 1.40 5.91 15.28
C GLY A 115 2.87 6.29 15.47
N ALA A 116 3.54 5.50 16.29
CA ALA A 116 4.98 5.66 16.49
C ALA A 116 5.75 5.30 15.19
N PRO A 117 6.89 5.98 14.91
CA PRO A 117 7.72 5.64 13.77
C PRO A 117 8.12 4.16 13.74
N ILE A 118 8.14 3.57 12.55
CA ILE A 118 8.52 2.17 12.33
C ILE A 118 10.06 2.06 12.32
N ASN A 119 10.69 2.28 13.49
CA ASN A 119 12.16 2.35 13.64
C ASN A 119 12.84 0.97 13.62
N ARG A 120 12.08 -0.08 13.91
CA ARG A 120 12.52 -1.48 13.84
C ARG A 120 11.44 -2.21 13.07
N ALA A 121 11.70 -2.49 11.80
CA ALA A 121 10.93 -3.54 11.14
C ALA A 121 11.04 -4.79 12.04
N PRO A 122 9.94 -5.49 12.38
CA PRO A 122 9.96 -6.63 13.32
C PRO A 122 10.82 -7.83 12.87
N TYR A 123 11.68 -7.67 11.86
CA TYR A 123 12.19 -8.74 11.03
C TYR A 123 13.71 -8.79 11.01
N LYS A 124 14.22 -10.00 10.80
CA LYS A 124 15.64 -10.27 10.61
C LYS A 124 16.16 -9.48 9.41
N LYS A 125 17.36 -8.92 9.57
CA LYS A 125 18.10 -8.24 8.49
C LYS A 125 18.15 -9.14 7.25
N GLY A 126 17.63 -8.67 6.12
CA GLY A 126 17.60 -9.41 4.85
C GLY A 126 16.21 -9.68 4.25
N PHE A 127 15.13 -9.60 5.03
CA PHE A 127 13.76 -9.82 4.54
C PHE A 127 13.05 -8.54 4.08
N MET A 128 13.70 -7.38 4.23
CA MET A 128 13.20 -6.09 3.77
C MET A 128 13.96 -5.65 2.53
N MET A 129 13.22 -5.42 1.43
CA MET A 129 13.77 -4.81 0.23
C MET A 129 14.00 -3.31 0.46
N LYS A 130 15.09 -2.78 -0.13
CA LYS A 130 15.39 -1.34 -0.04
C LYS A 130 14.52 -0.56 -1.03
N PRO A 131 13.87 0.54 -0.61
CA PRO A 131 13.10 1.37 -1.52
C PRO A 131 13.99 2.14 -2.48
N ARG A 132 13.46 2.34 -3.70
CA ARG A 132 13.88 3.42 -4.59
C ARG A 132 12.97 4.63 -4.42
N ASP A 133 13.44 5.80 -4.81
CA ASP A 133 12.63 7.01 -4.79
C ASP A 133 11.39 6.86 -5.69
N GLY A 134 10.23 7.40 -5.26
CA GLY A 134 8.95 7.34 -5.96
C GLY A 134 9.00 7.85 -7.41
N THR A 135 9.95 8.73 -7.74
CA THR A 135 10.20 9.19 -9.12
C THR A 135 10.65 8.08 -10.07
N ASN A 136 11.18 6.97 -9.56
CA ASN A 136 11.64 5.83 -10.37
C ASN A 136 10.52 4.82 -10.68
N VAL A 137 9.36 4.95 -10.04
CA VAL A 137 8.31 3.91 -10.07
C VAL A 137 7.84 3.60 -11.49
N SER A 138 7.61 4.61 -12.33
CA SER A 138 7.18 4.39 -13.73
C SER A 138 8.12 3.46 -14.50
N ARG A 139 9.43 3.49 -14.19
CA ARG A 139 10.41 2.58 -14.79
C ARG A 139 10.40 1.21 -14.14
N LEU A 140 10.20 1.14 -12.82
CA LEU A 140 10.20 -0.10 -12.04
C LEU A 140 8.96 -0.97 -12.35
N THR A 141 7.82 -0.35 -12.66
CA THR A 141 6.54 -1.03 -12.90
C THR A 141 6.17 -1.16 -14.38
N ARG A 142 7.04 -0.74 -15.31
CA ARG A 142 6.76 -0.73 -16.76
C ARG A 142 6.46 -2.11 -17.38
N HIS A 143 6.85 -3.18 -16.70
CA HIS A 143 6.62 -4.57 -17.10
C HIS A 143 5.66 -5.29 -16.14
N ALA A 144 4.89 -4.55 -15.34
CA ALA A 144 3.85 -5.14 -14.51
C ALA A 144 2.77 -5.78 -15.38
N GLY A 145 2.24 -6.92 -14.93
CA GLY A 145 1.26 -7.71 -15.67
C GLY A 145 1.81 -9.05 -16.13
N ALA A 146 1.06 -9.74 -16.98
CA ALA A 146 1.49 -11.00 -17.57
C ALA A 146 2.67 -10.77 -18.53
N LEU A 147 3.57 -11.74 -18.60
CA LEU A 147 4.58 -11.77 -19.65
C LEU A 147 3.89 -11.90 -21.02
N ASN A 148 4.49 -11.30 -22.05
CA ASN A 148 4.05 -11.49 -23.44
C ASN A 148 4.45 -12.88 -23.92
N CYS A 149 3.64 -13.88 -23.56
CA CYS A 149 3.86 -15.29 -23.86
C CYS A 149 3.30 -15.67 -25.24
N ILE A 150 3.92 -16.69 -25.85
CA ILE A 150 3.43 -17.31 -27.09
C ILE A 150 2.90 -18.71 -26.76
N VAL A 151 1.70 -19.04 -27.23
CA VAL A 151 1.07 -20.35 -27.02
C VAL A 151 2.02 -21.46 -27.50
N GLY A 152 2.26 -22.45 -26.63
CA GLY A 152 3.13 -23.60 -26.92
C GLY A 152 4.64 -23.35 -26.74
N ARG A 153 5.05 -22.18 -26.20
CA ARG A 153 6.45 -21.89 -25.87
C ARG A 153 6.60 -21.49 -24.39
N PRO A 154 7.74 -21.79 -23.75
CA PRO A 154 8.04 -21.22 -22.43
C PRO A 154 7.98 -19.70 -22.45
N CYS A 155 7.42 -19.15 -21.39
CA CYS A 155 7.73 -17.81 -20.90
C CYS A 155 8.85 -17.95 -19.85
#